data_AF-A0A1E7JBC0-F1
#
_entry.id   AF-A0A1E7JBC0-F1
#
_cell.length_a   1.000
_cell.length_b   1.000
_cell.length_c   1.000
_cell.angle_alpha   90.00
_cell.angle_beta   90.00
_cell.angle_gamma   90.00
#
_symmetry.space_group_name_H-M   'P 1'
#
loop_
_entity.id
_entity.type
_entity.pdbx_description
1 polymer ?
#
loop_
_entity_poly.entity_id
_entity_poly.type
_entity_poly.pdbx_seq_one_letter_code
_entity_poly.pdbx_strand_id
1 'polypeptide(L)' 'MDELDYKIIESDFKTGKLYKDSIVKLGKIFTIEKNIIIKKICDVHGRTIDKILDRMNIVYR' A
#
# COMPACT_ATOMS: atom_id res chain seq x y z
N MET A 1 -5.10 15.67 1.08
CA MET A 1 -4.46 14.34 1.12
C MET A 1 -4.36 14.03 2.59
N ASP A 2 -5.12 13.04 3.06
CA ASP A 2 -5.24 12.77 4.49
C ASP A 2 -3.88 12.33 5.05
N GLU A 3 -3.59 12.55 6.34
CA GLU A 3 -2.30 12.17 6.95
C GLU A 3 -2.00 10.67 6.78
N LEU A 4 -3.07 9.87 6.69
CA LEU A 4 -3.10 8.42 6.51
C LEU A 4 -3.15 7.97 5.04
N ASP A 5 -2.84 8.85 4.09
CA ASP A 5 -2.75 8.49 2.68
C ASP A 5 -1.28 8.34 2.23
N TYR A 6 -0.97 7.24 1.57
CA TYR A 6 0.30 7.07 0.85
C TYR A 6 0.04 7.05 -0.66
N LYS A 7 0.48 8.08 -1.39
CA LYS A 7 0.43 8.09 -2.85
C LYS A 7 1.48 7.10 -3.36
N ILE A 8 1.04 6.04 -4.03
CA ILE A 8 1.92 5.07 -4.66
C ILE A 8 2.25 5.53 -6.08
N ILE A 9 3.52 5.49 -6.44
CA ILE A 9 4.02 5.91 -7.76
C ILE A 9 4.69 4.75 -8.49
N GLU A 10 4.99 4.93 -9.78
CA GLU A 10 5.53 3.83 -10.61
C GLU A 10 6.83 3.23 -10.06
N SER A 11 7.71 4.05 -9.46
CA SER A 11 9.00 3.61 -8.89
C SER A 11 8.90 2.86 -7.56
N ASP A 12 7.69 2.78 -6.99
CA ASP A 12 7.40 1.97 -5.80
C ASP A 12 7.20 0.49 -6.15
N PHE A 13 6.85 0.16 -7.40
CA PHE A 13 6.60 -1.21 -7.82
C PHE A 13 7.89 -1.94 -8.16
N LYS A 14 8.06 -3.12 -7.57
CA LYS A 14 9.11 -4.08 -7.92
C LYS A 14 8.77 -4.84 -9.19
N THR A 15 7.50 -5.22 -9.36
CA THR A 15 6.97 -5.89 -10.56
C THR A 15 5.53 -5.45 -10.82
N GLY A 16 5.11 -5.45 -12.08
CA GLY A 16 3.77 -5.02 -12.47
C GLY A 16 3.53 -3.52 -12.24
N LYS A 17 2.27 -3.09 -12.38
CA LYS A 17 1.82 -1.72 -12.09
C LYS A 17 0.31 -1.66 -11.88
N LEU A 18 -0.17 -0.54 -11.36
CA LEU A 18 -1.59 -0.22 -11.36
C LEU A 18 -1.98 0.49 -12.66
N TYR A 19 -3.22 0.30 -13.10
CA TYR A 19 -3.73 0.87 -14.35
C TYR A 19 -3.87 2.39 -14.30
N LYS A 20 -4.03 2.96 -13.10
CA LYS A 20 -4.23 4.38 -12.85
C LYS A 20 -3.55 4.80 -11.55
N ASP A 21 -3.34 6.11 -11.43
CA ASP A 21 -2.90 6.75 -10.20
C ASP A 21 -3.75 6.30 -9.01
N SER A 22 -3.08 5.89 -7.94
CA SER A 22 -3.70 5.20 -6.82
C SER A 22 -3.09 5.66 -5.49
N ILE A 23 -3.82 5.41 -4.41
CA ILE A 23 -3.44 5.78 -3.05
C ILE A 23 -3.70 4.57 -2.13
N VAL A 24 -2.74 4.26 -1.27
CA VAL A 24 -2.92 3.29 -0.18
C VAL A 24 -3.53 4.05 1.01
N LYS A 25 -4.70 3.58 1.46
CA LYS A 25 -5.44 4.15 2.61
C LYS A 25 -4.99 3.48 3.91
N LEU A 26 -4.01 4.06 4.59
CA LEU A 26 -3.38 3.49 5.79
C LEU A 26 -4.34 3.38 6.97
N GLY A 27 -5.37 4.22 7.04
CA GLY A 27 -6.41 4.16 8.08
C GLY A 27 -7.50 3.11 7.82
N LYS A 28 -7.44 2.37 6.71
CA LYS A 28 -8.47 1.38 6.32
C LYS A 28 -7.89 -0.02 6.24
N ILE A 29 -7.43 -0.54 7.38
CA ILE A 29 -6.83 -1.86 7.50
C ILE A 29 -7.86 -2.83 8.08
N PHE A 30 -7.96 -4.00 7.48
CA PHE A 30 -8.86 -5.07 7.92
C PHE A 30 -8.28 -6.43 7.57
N THR A 31 -8.65 -7.43 8.36
CA THR A 31 -8.28 -8.82 8.12
C THR A 31 -9.28 -9.44 7.14
N ILE A 32 -8.78 -10.17 6.13
CA ILE A 32 -9.61 -10.91 5.16
C ILE A 32 -9.22 -12.38 5.13
N GLU A 33 -10.15 -13.23 4.70
CA GLU A 33 -9.84 -14.60 4.33
C GLU A 33 -9.07 -14.65 2.99
N LYS A 34 -8.09 -15.55 2.88
CA LYS A 34 -7.20 -15.64 1.72
C LYS A 34 -7.93 -16.05 0.43
N ASN A 35 -8.99 -16.84 0.55
CA ASN A 35 -9.84 -17.30 -0.56
C ASN A 35 -10.51 -16.16 -1.34
N ILE A 36 -10.67 -14.97 -0.75
CA ILE A 36 -11.26 -13.79 -1.42
C ILE A 36 -10.27 -13.19 -2.45
N ILE A 37 -8.97 -13.47 -2.34
CA ILE A 37 -7.94 -12.90 -3.22
C ILE A 37 -7.92 -13.67 -4.55
N ILE A 38 -8.50 -13.07 -5.60
CA ILE A 38 -8.62 -13.71 -6.92
C ILE A 38 -7.33 -13.67 -7.76
N LYS A 39 -6.49 -12.65 -7.58
CA LYS A 39 -5.30 -12.44 -8.41
C LYS A 39 -4.33 -11.46 -7.76
N LYS A 40 -3.03 -11.73 -7.92
CA LYS A 40 -1.95 -10.78 -7.61
C LYS A 40 -1.71 -9.86 -8.81
N ILE A 41 -1.70 -8.55 -8.59
CA ILE A 41 -1.57 -7.53 -9.66
C ILE A 41 -0.13 -7.00 -9.80
N CYS A 42 0.55 -6.73 -8.69
CA CYS A 42 1.89 -6.15 -8.65
C CYS A 42 2.62 -6.55 -7.36
N ASP A 43 3.93 -6.32 -7.34
CA ASP A 43 4.75 -6.32 -6.13
C ASP A 43 5.27 -4.93 -5.83
N VAL A 44 5.34 -4.57 -4.55
CA VAL A 44 5.91 -3.31 -4.06
C VAL A 44 7.31 -3.56 -3.51
N HIS A 45 8.23 -2.61 -3.69
CA HIS A 45 9.57 -2.70 -3.11
C HIS A 45 9.52 -2.68 -1.57
N GLY A 46 10.41 -3.45 -0.92
CA GLY A 46 10.55 -3.46 0.54
C GLY A 46 10.72 -2.06 1.14
N ARG A 47 11.61 -1.24 0.55
CA ARG A 47 11.81 0.17 0.95
C ARG A 47 10.54 1.03 0.94
N THR A 48 9.57 0.69 0.10
CA THR A 48 8.28 1.40 0.05
C THR A 48 7.35 0.88 1.14
N ILE A 49 7.36 -0.43 1.39
CA ILE A 49 6.64 -1.03 2.52
C ILE A 49 7.14 -0.43 3.84
N ASP A 50 8.46 -0.28 4.01
CA ASP A 50 9.05 0.33 5.21
C ASP A 50 8.51 1.74 5.44
N LYS A 51 8.48 2.59 4.39
CA LYS A 51 7.89 3.95 4.45
C LYS A 51 6.41 3.94 4.82
N ILE A 52 5.65 2.98 4.29
CA ILE A 52 4.22 2.81 4.59
C ILE A 52 4.05 2.47 6.08
N LEU A 53 4.84 1.54 6.61
CA LEU A 53 4.81 1.11 8.00
C LEU A 53 5.26 2.22 8.96
N ASP A 54 6.31 2.97 8.62
CA ASP A 54 6.76 4.13 9.40
C ASP A 54 5.65 5.17 9.53
N ARG A 55 4.95 5.45 8.42
CA ARG A 55 3.84 6.40 8.41
C ARG A 55 2.64 5.91 9.21
N MET A 56 2.38 4.61 9.23
CA MET A 56 1.36 4.02 10.10
C MET A 56 1.74 4.15 11.59
N ASN A 57 3.00 3.85 11.95
CA ASN A 57 3.47 3.91 13.33
C ASN A 57 3.45 5.32 13.93
N ILE A 58 3.58 6.37 13.09
CA ILE A 58 3.48 7.76 13.54
C ILE A 58 2.05 8.09 14.00
N VAL A 59 1.03 7.50 13.38
CA VAL A 59 -0.37 7.87 13.63
C VAL A 59 -1.01 7.07 14.78
N TYR A 60 -0.49 5.88 15.11
CA TYR A 60 -1.01 5.02 16.19
C TYR A 60 -0.16 5.05 17.48
N ARG A 61 0.70 6.06 17.65
CA ARG A 61 1.38 6.38 18.92
C ARG A 61 0.61 7.45 19.68
#